data_AF-A0A2D4F3M2-F1
#
_entry.id   AF-A0A2D4F3M2-F1
#
_cell.length_a   1.000
_cell.length_b   1.000
_cell.length_c   1.000
_cell.angle_alpha   90.00
_cell.angle_beta   90.00
_cell.angle_gamma   90.00
#
_symmetry.space_group_name_H-M   'P 1'
#
loop_
_entity.id
_entity.type
_entity.pdbx_description
1 polymer ?
#
loop_
_entity_poly.entity_id
_entity_poly.type
_entity_poly.pdbx_seq_one_letter_code
_entity_poly.pdbx_strand_id
1 'polypeptide(L)'
;DKIDNRTENMEKRMENMENKMENMENKMENIDKRMENIEKRTEETDVKVENIQQTIQQYDERFKKLEEEDTQRDRKMGEMDTRLMEVEREGGLGWEMDKAEFYLRFQNVEEEKGEDLVEVMANILAEILEITIEKMKDEMDEIFRVYTRYA
;
A
#
# COMPACT_ATOMS: atom_id res chain seq x y z
N ASP A 1 -57.07 -30.82 75.70
CA ASP A 1 -57.62 -31.04 74.35
C ASP A 1 -57.43 -29.87 73.38
N LYS A 2 -58.19 -28.76 73.44
CA LYS A 2 -58.07 -27.66 72.46
C LYS A 2 -56.72 -26.91 72.54
N ILE A 3 -56.16 -26.78 73.74
CA ILE A 3 -54.85 -26.13 73.96
C ILE A 3 -53.72 -27.01 73.41
N ASP A 4 -53.78 -28.33 73.62
CA ASP A 4 -52.77 -29.28 73.13
C ASP A 4 -52.73 -29.29 71.60
N ASN A 5 -53.88 -29.37 70.93
CA ASN A 5 -53.97 -29.28 69.46
C ASN A 5 -53.44 -27.95 68.92
N ARG A 6 -53.61 -26.85 69.65
CA ARG A 6 -53.07 -25.54 69.25
C ARG A 6 -51.55 -25.50 69.41
N THR A 7 -51.03 -26.16 70.44
CA THR A 7 -49.59 -26.25 70.71
C THR A 7 -48.89 -27.10 69.65
N GLU A 8 -49.41 -28.29 69.35
CA GLU A 8 -48.87 -29.16 68.29
C GLU A 8 -48.86 -28.48 66.91
N ASN A 9 -49.91 -27.70 66.59
CA ASN A 9 -49.95 -26.92 65.35
C ASN A 9 -48.91 -25.79 65.33
N MET A 10 -48.60 -25.18 66.48
CA MET A 10 -47.55 -24.17 66.57
C MET A 10 -46.16 -24.79 66.40
N GLU A 11 -45.91 -25.97 66.98
CA GLU A 11 -44.67 -26.72 66.82
C GLU A 11 -44.41 -27.07 65.34
N LYS A 12 -45.40 -27.65 64.64
CA LYS A 12 -45.29 -27.93 63.20
C LYS A 12 -45.02 -26.69 62.37
N ARG A 13 -45.59 -25.53 62.76
CA ARG A 13 -45.32 -24.26 62.06
C ARG A 13 -43.91 -23.74 62.32
N MET A 14 -43.38 -23.92 63.53
CA MET A 14 -42.00 -23.55 63.87
C MET A 14 -40.99 -24.40 63.11
N GLU A 15 -41.16 -25.73 63.10
CA GLU A 15 -40.30 -26.64 62.33
C GLU A 15 -40.31 -26.29 60.83
N ASN A 16 -41.48 -25.98 60.26
CA ASN A 16 -41.58 -25.52 58.88
C ASN A 16 -40.90 -24.17 58.62
N MET A 17 -40.86 -23.27 59.61
CA MET A 17 -40.14 -21.99 59.50
C MET A 17 -38.63 -22.21 59.57
N GLU A 18 -38.15 -23.07 60.48
CA GLU A 18 -36.74 -23.44 60.61
C GLU A 18 -36.20 -24.04 59.30
N ASN A 19 -36.91 -25.02 58.74
CA ASN A 19 -36.56 -25.62 57.45
C ASN A 19 -36.52 -24.59 56.31
N LYS A 20 -37.41 -23.60 56.30
CA LYS A 20 -37.38 -22.52 55.30
C LYS A 20 -36.21 -21.59 55.50
N MET A 21 -35.83 -21.33 56.76
CA MET A 21 -34.70 -20.48 57.11
C MET A 21 -33.38 -21.12 56.66
N GLU A 22 -33.17 -22.40 56.97
CA GLU A 22 -32.01 -23.16 56.51
C GLU A 22 -31.91 -23.19 54.98
N ASN A 23 -33.05 -23.39 54.29
CA ASN A 23 -33.08 -23.33 52.83
C ASN A 23 -32.74 -21.94 52.27
N MET A 24 -33.09 -20.86 52.98
CA MET A 24 -32.72 -19.50 52.57
C MET A 24 -31.22 -19.24 52.80
N GLU A 25 -30.67 -19.70 53.93
CA GLU A 25 -29.23 -19.60 54.22
C GLU A 25 -28.40 -20.31 53.15
N ASN A 26 -28.76 -21.56 52.80
CA ASN A 26 -28.11 -22.31 51.73
C ASN A 26 -28.20 -21.62 50.36
N LYS A 27 -29.32 -20.93 50.07
CA LYS A 27 -29.45 -20.14 48.83
C LYS A 27 -28.57 -18.90 48.86
N MET A 28 -28.47 -18.24 50.01
CA MET A 28 -27.62 -17.06 50.19
C MET A 28 -26.15 -17.41 49.97
N GLU A 29 -25.67 -18.48 50.59
CA GLU A 29 -24.28 -18.94 50.41
C GLU A 29 -23.96 -19.28 48.94
N ASN A 30 -24.92 -19.88 48.22
CA ASN A 30 -24.76 -20.14 46.79
C ASN A 30 -24.77 -18.86 45.94
N ILE A 31 -25.52 -17.84 46.34
CA ILE A 31 -25.51 -16.53 45.68
C ILE A 31 -24.15 -15.87 45.91
N ASP A 32 -23.61 -15.90 47.13
CA ASP A 32 -22.31 -15.30 47.47
C ASP A 32 -21.19 -15.94 46.63
N LYS A 33 -21.12 -17.27 46.58
CA LYS A 33 -20.17 -18.00 45.71
C LYS A 33 -20.29 -17.62 44.24
N ARG A 34 -21.52 -17.36 43.76
CA ARG A 34 -21.73 -16.93 42.37
C ARG A 34 -21.28 -15.49 42.15
N MET A 35 -21.45 -14.59 43.13
CA MET A 35 -20.95 -13.23 43.04
C MET A 35 -19.42 -13.20 42.99
N GLU A 36 -18.74 -13.93 43.88
CA GLU A 36 -17.26 -14.03 43.87
C GLU A 36 -16.73 -14.52 42.50
N ASN A 37 -17.39 -15.52 41.91
CA ASN A 37 -17.03 -16.01 40.58
C ASN A 37 -17.27 -14.98 39.46
N ILE A 38 -18.31 -14.15 39.58
CA ILE A 38 -18.59 -13.07 38.62
C ILE A 38 -17.55 -11.96 38.75
N GLU A 39 -17.17 -11.58 39.98
CA GLU A 39 -16.14 -10.58 40.24
C GLU A 39 -14.81 -11.00 39.60
N LYS A 40 -14.34 -12.21 39.89
CA LYS A 40 -13.11 -12.74 39.29
C LYS A 40 -13.13 -12.72 37.75
N ARG A 41 -14.25 -13.12 37.14
CA ARG A 41 -14.39 -13.11 35.67
C ARG A 41 -14.42 -11.70 35.09
N THR A 42 -14.96 -10.74 35.84
CA THR A 42 -14.96 -9.33 35.47
C THR A 42 -13.53 -8.80 35.48
N GLU A 43 -12.77 -9.05 36.54
CA GLU A 43 -11.36 -8.66 36.63
C GLU A 43 -10.51 -9.26 35.50
N GLU A 44 -10.69 -10.55 35.20
CA GLU A 44 -10.02 -11.20 34.06
C GLU A 44 -10.40 -10.58 32.70
N THR A 45 -11.63 -10.07 32.59
CA THR A 45 -12.10 -9.39 31.38
C THR A 45 -11.48 -7.99 31.26
N ASP A 46 -11.41 -7.24 32.36
CA ASP A 46 -10.79 -5.91 32.40
C ASP A 46 -9.32 -5.97 31.97
N VAL A 47 -8.56 -6.94 32.48
CA VAL A 47 -7.16 -7.16 32.07
C VAL A 47 -7.04 -7.47 30.57
N LYS A 48 -7.97 -8.26 30.00
CA LYS A 48 -7.96 -8.54 28.55
C LYS A 48 -8.28 -7.28 27.73
N VAL A 49 -9.21 -6.46 28.20
CA VAL A 49 -9.56 -5.19 27.54
C VAL A 49 -8.37 -4.23 27.56
N GLU A 50 -7.67 -4.10 28.68
CA GLU A 50 -6.46 -3.26 28.78
C GLU A 50 -5.37 -3.73 27.81
N ASN A 51 -5.11 -5.04 27.72
CA ASN A 51 -4.14 -5.60 26.77
C ASN A 51 -4.51 -5.32 25.30
N ILE A 52 -5.80 -5.41 24.96
CA ILE A 52 -6.29 -5.07 23.62
C ILE A 52 -6.08 -3.57 23.34
N GLN A 53 -6.37 -2.70 24.30
CA GLN A 53 -6.17 -1.25 24.16
C GLN A 53 -4.69 -0.90 23.92
N GLN A 54 -3.77 -1.51 24.67
CA GLN A 54 -2.32 -1.34 24.46
C GLN A 54 -1.89 -1.82 23.07
N THR A 55 -2.43 -2.94 22.62
CA THR A 55 -2.12 -3.48 21.29
C THR A 55 -2.61 -2.54 20.17
N ILE A 56 -3.81 -1.97 20.32
CA ILE A 56 -4.35 -0.98 19.37
C ILE A 56 -3.44 0.25 19.31
N GLN A 57 -3.01 0.77 20.46
CA GLN A 57 -2.09 1.93 20.50
C GLN A 57 -0.77 1.65 19.76
N GLN A 58 -0.20 0.46 19.94
CA GLN A 58 1.01 0.05 19.21
C GLN A 58 0.78 -0.02 17.69
N TYR A 59 -0.39 -0.49 17.25
CA TYR A 59 -0.73 -0.52 15.83
C TYR A 59 -0.94 0.90 15.27
N ASP A 60 -1.57 1.80 16.01
CA ASP A 60 -1.74 3.20 15.60
C ASP A 60 -0.39 3.90 15.39
N GLU A 61 0.58 3.67 16.28
CA GLU A 61 1.94 4.21 16.14
C GLU A 61 2.66 3.65 14.90
N ARG A 62 2.55 2.34 14.66
CA ARG A 62 3.12 1.70 13.47
C ARG A 62 2.48 2.21 12.19
N PHE A 63 1.17 2.46 12.20
CA PHE A 63 0.45 2.95 11.04
C PHE A 63 0.86 4.38 10.68
N LYS A 64 0.97 5.28 11.67
CA LYS A 64 1.50 6.64 11.46
C LYS A 64 2.90 6.63 10.84
N LYS A 65 3.78 5.76 11.31
CA LYS A 65 5.12 5.62 10.72
C LYS A 65 5.06 5.15 9.26
N LEU A 66 4.17 4.22 8.93
CA LEU A 66 3.98 3.79 7.54
C LEU A 66 3.46 4.92 6.64
N GLU A 67 2.51 5.72 7.11
CA GLU A 67 2.02 6.90 6.37
C GLU A 67 3.13 7.92 6.11
N GLU A 68 4.00 8.16 7.10
CA GLU A 68 5.17 9.04 6.94
C GLU A 68 6.16 8.50 5.90
N GLU A 69 6.47 7.19 5.95
CA GLU A 69 7.35 6.55 4.97
C GLU A 69 6.76 6.58 3.56
N ASP A 70 5.44 6.40 3.43
CA ASP A 70 4.73 6.45 2.15
C ASP A 70 4.78 7.86 1.55
N THR A 71 4.49 8.88 2.37
CA THR A 71 4.63 10.29 1.97
C THR A 71 6.05 10.63 1.49
N GLN A 72 7.08 10.06 2.15
CA GLN A 72 8.47 10.22 1.71
C GLN A 72 8.76 9.50 0.39
N ARG A 73 8.18 8.32 0.16
CA ARG A 73 8.31 7.57 -1.09
C ARG A 73 7.67 8.34 -2.24
N ASP A 74 6.47 8.88 -2.05
CA ASP A 74 5.78 9.71 -3.04
C ASP A 74 6.61 10.93 -3.44
N ARG A 75 7.20 11.61 -2.45
CA ARG A 75 8.10 12.74 -2.73
C ARG A 75 9.31 12.32 -3.58
N LYS A 76 9.96 11.22 -3.23
CA LYS A 76 11.12 10.70 -3.99
C LYS A 76 10.72 10.27 -5.40
N MET A 77 9.52 9.73 -5.57
CA MET A 77 8.99 9.37 -6.88
C MET A 77 8.78 10.63 -7.75
N GLY A 78 8.18 11.68 -7.21
CA GLY A 78 8.03 12.95 -7.93
C GLY A 78 9.37 13.61 -8.29
N GLU A 79 10.38 13.50 -7.40
CA GLU A 79 11.75 13.94 -7.70
C GLU A 79 12.38 13.10 -8.83
N MET A 80 12.14 11.79 -8.86
CA MET A 80 12.61 10.90 -9.93
C MET A 80 11.95 11.23 -11.26
N ASP A 81 10.64 11.44 -11.30
CA ASP A 81 9.90 11.83 -12.50
C ASP A 81 10.44 13.15 -13.08
N THR A 82 10.74 14.11 -12.21
CA THR A 82 11.34 15.39 -12.62
C THR A 82 12.70 15.17 -13.29
N ARG A 83 13.57 14.36 -12.68
CA ARG A 83 14.90 14.07 -13.24
C ARG A 83 14.83 13.27 -14.54
N LEU A 84 13.86 12.37 -14.68
CA LEU A 84 13.64 11.63 -15.93
C LEU A 84 13.25 12.58 -17.06
N MET A 85 12.35 13.53 -16.81
CA MET A 85 11.99 14.56 -17.80
C MET A 85 13.19 15.42 -18.21
N GLU A 86 14.08 15.77 -17.26
CA GLU A 86 15.32 16.49 -17.57
C GLU A 86 16.26 15.68 -18.46
N VAL A 87 16.47 14.39 -18.15
CA VAL A 87 17.31 13.49 -18.96
C VAL A 87 16.74 13.28 -20.36
N GLU A 88 15.43 13.08 -20.49
CA GLU A 88 14.77 12.96 -21.78
C GLU A 88 14.93 14.24 -22.62
N ARG A 89 14.78 15.39 -21.97
CA ARG A 89 14.95 16.69 -22.62
C ARG A 89 16.39 16.94 -23.05
N GLU A 90 17.37 16.75 -22.16
CA GLU A 90 18.79 17.01 -22.44
C GLU A 90 19.36 15.99 -23.42
N GLY A 91 19.04 14.71 -23.23
CA GLY A 91 19.42 13.65 -24.15
C GLY A 91 18.78 13.85 -25.51
N GLY A 92 17.45 13.93 -25.58
CA GLY A 92 16.72 14.06 -26.85
C GLY A 92 17.13 15.28 -27.66
N LEU A 93 17.18 16.46 -27.02
CA LEU A 93 17.58 17.70 -27.71
C LEU A 93 19.06 17.67 -28.13
N GLY A 94 19.96 17.12 -27.30
CA GLY A 94 21.38 17.01 -27.66
C GLY A 94 21.57 16.14 -28.91
N TRP A 95 20.94 14.97 -28.95
CA TRP A 95 20.98 14.08 -30.11
C TRP A 95 20.35 14.71 -31.35
N GLU A 96 19.25 15.47 -31.21
CA GLU A 96 18.61 16.18 -32.32
C GLU A 96 19.47 17.35 -32.85
N MET A 97 20.12 18.10 -31.95
CA MET A 97 21.01 19.21 -32.31
C MET A 97 22.28 18.72 -33.02
N ASP A 98 22.95 17.70 -32.50
CA ASP A 98 24.15 17.11 -33.12
C ASP A 98 23.82 16.52 -34.50
N LYS A 99 22.64 15.89 -34.63
CA LYS A 99 22.13 15.39 -35.90
C LYS A 99 21.90 16.53 -36.88
N ALA A 100 21.22 17.61 -36.47
CA ALA A 100 20.95 18.77 -37.34
C ALA A 100 22.24 19.49 -37.79
N GLU A 101 23.21 19.66 -36.90
CA GLU A 101 24.51 20.25 -37.24
C GLU A 101 25.26 19.41 -38.28
N PHE A 102 25.24 18.08 -38.12
CA PHE A 102 25.81 17.16 -39.09
C PHE A 102 25.12 17.29 -40.47
N TYR A 103 23.78 17.29 -40.53
CA TYR A 103 23.06 17.44 -41.79
C TYR A 103 23.38 18.75 -42.52
N LEU A 104 23.39 19.88 -41.81
CA LEU A 104 23.70 21.18 -42.40
C LEU A 104 25.13 21.23 -42.95
N ARG A 105 26.11 20.67 -42.22
CA ARG A 105 27.49 20.61 -42.70
C ARG A 105 27.63 19.78 -43.98
N PHE A 106 26.91 18.66 -44.08
CA PHE A 106 26.94 17.79 -45.25
C PHE A 106 26.20 18.40 -46.44
N GLN A 107 25.04 19.03 -46.23
CA GLN A 107 24.34 19.78 -47.29
C GLN A 107 25.23 20.87 -47.88
N ASN A 108 25.94 21.63 -47.04
CA ASN A 108 26.87 22.65 -47.54
C ASN A 108 27.99 22.05 -48.40
N VAL A 109 28.49 20.85 -48.06
CA VAL A 109 29.51 20.15 -48.86
C VAL A 109 28.94 19.69 -50.21
N GLU A 110 27.70 19.22 -50.23
CA GLU A 110 26.99 18.80 -51.43
C GLU A 110 26.69 20.00 -52.35
N GLU A 111 26.22 21.13 -51.81
CA GLU A 111 26.00 22.37 -52.55
C GLU A 111 27.31 22.90 -53.17
N GLU A 112 28.44 22.78 -52.47
CA GLU A 112 29.76 23.20 -52.98
C GLU A 112 30.32 22.25 -54.06
N LYS A 113 30.04 20.94 -53.97
CA LYS A 113 30.64 19.91 -54.85
C LYS A 113 29.71 19.41 -55.96
N GLY A 114 28.40 19.68 -55.86
CA GLY A 114 27.38 19.22 -56.81
C GLY A 114 27.11 17.70 -56.76
N GLU A 115 27.28 17.08 -55.59
CA GLU A 115 27.02 15.65 -55.37
C GLU A 115 25.55 15.42 -54.93
N ASP A 116 25.10 14.18 -54.75
CA ASP A 116 23.76 13.87 -54.20
C ASP A 116 23.93 13.36 -52.76
N LEU A 117 23.33 14.05 -51.79
CA LEU A 117 23.47 13.78 -50.36
C LEU A 117 23.04 12.39 -49.99
N VAL A 118 21.92 11.96 -50.56
CA VAL A 118 21.28 10.68 -50.23
C VAL A 118 22.19 9.57 -50.74
N GLU A 119 22.79 9.76 -51.92
CA GLU A 119 23.80 8.86 -52.48
C GLU A 119 25.05 8.81 -51.61
N VAL A 120 25.63 9.96 -51.24
CA VAL A 120 26.87 10.03 -50.46
C VAL A 120 26.66 9.45 -49.05
N MET A 121 25.56 9.78 -48.38
CA MET A 121 25.24 9.25 -47.06
C MET A 121 24.97 7.74 -47.10
N ALA A 122 24.20 7.26 -48.07
CA ALA A 122 23.94 5.83 -48.20
C ALA A 122 25.22 5.05 -48.50
N ASN A 123 26.13 5.59 -49.32
CA ASN A 123 27.42 4.97 -49.58
C ASN A 123 28.28 4.83 -48.31
N ILE A 124 28.42 5.91 -47.54
CA ILE A 124 29.21 5.91 -46.29
C ILE A 124 28.58 4.97 -45.26
N LEU A 125 27.26 5.03 -45.06
CA LEU A 125 26.57 4.25 -44.04
C LEU A 125 26.49 2.76 -44.41
N ALA A 126 26.30 2.44 -45.69
CA ALA A 126 26.35 1.07 -46.18
C ALA A 126 27.74 0.44 -45.98
N GLU A 127 28.82 1.21 -46.17
CA GLU A 127 30.19 0.76 -45.90
C GLU A 127 30.42 0.50 -44.40
N ILE A 128 29.96 1.40 -43.53
CA ILE A 128 30.13 1.27 -42.07
C ILE A 128 29.31 0.10 -41.49
N LEU A 129 28.08 -0.07 -41.96
CA LEU A 129 27.14 -1.07 -41.45
C LEU A 129 27.26 -2.43 -42.15
N GLU A 130 28.17 -2.56 -43.13
CA GLU A 130 28.37 -3.75 -43.95
C GLU A 130 27.06 -4.25 -44.62
N ILE A 131 26.20 -3.31 -45.04
CA ILE A 131 24.96 -3.59 -45.77
C ILE A 131 25.03 -3.03 -47.20
N THR A 132 24.08 -3.42 -48.07
CA THR A 132 24.04 -2.88 -49.43
C THR A 132 23.52 -1.44 -49.44
N ILE A 133 24.06 -0.62 -50.34
CA ILE A 133 23.67 0.80 -50.50
C ILE A 133 22.15 0.93 -50.74
N GLU A 134 21.56 0.04 -51.52
CA GLU A 134 20.13 0.04 -51.84
C GLU A 134 19.28 -0.25 -50.60
N LYS A 135 19.71 -1.20 -49.76
CA LYS A 135 19.05 -1.48 -48.48
C LYS A 135 19.20 -0.31 -47.50
N MET A 136 20.37 0.35 -47.50
CA MET A 136 20.59 1.55 -46.69
C MET A 136 19.69 2.71 -47.14
N LYS A 137 19.53 2.92 -48.45
CA LYS A 137 18.61 3.95 -48.99
C LYS A 137 17.17 3.67 -48.61
N ASP A 138 16.72 2.42 -48.72
CA ASP A 138 15.37 2.01 -48.32
C ASP A 138 15.14 2.26 -46.81
N GLU A 139 16.11 1.91 -45.96
CA GLU A 139 16.06 2.17 -44.52
C GLU A 139 16.06 3.68 -44.19
N MET A 140 16.87 4.47 -44.91
CA MET A 140 16.88 5.93 -44.77
C MET A 140 15.53 6.54 -45.18
N ASP A 141 14.96 6.12 -46.31
CA ASP A 141 13.64 6.57 -46.78
C ASP A 141 12.50 6.21 -45.80
N GLU A 142 12.59 5.04 -45.15
CA GLU A 142 11.63 4.63 -44.12
C GLU A 142 11.72 5.51 -42.87
N ILE A 143 12.93 5.87 -42.43
CA ILE A 143 13.17 6.81 -41.33
C ILE A 143 12.62 8.21 -41.69
N PHE A 144 12.87 8.72 -42.90
CA PHE A 144 12.34 10.02 -43.35
C PHE A 144 10.80 10.04 -43.43
N ARG A 145 10.15 8.93 -43.83
CA ARG A 145 8.68 8.80 -43.81
C ARG A 145 8.07 8.71 -42.42
N VAL A 146 8.76 8.07 -41.48
CA VAL A 146 8.29 7.97 -40.09
C VAL A 146 8.28 9.37 -39.44
N TYR A 147 9.30 10.19 -39.69
CA TYR A 147 9.36 11.55 -39.13
C TYR A 147 8.34 12.53 -39.73
N THR A 148 7.97 12.36 -41.00
CA THR A 148 6.96 13.23 -41.65
C THR A 148 5.50 12.84 -41.36
N ARG A 149 5.24 11.66 -40.80
CA ARG A 149 3.89 11.24 -40.35
C ARG A 149 3.53 11.67 -38.93
N TYR A 150 4.52 12.07 -38.13
CA TYR A 150 4.33 12.58 -36.77
C TYR A 150 4.37 14.12 -36.68
N ALA A 151 4.47 14.82 -37.82
CA ALA A 151 4.34 16.28 -37.94
C ALA A 151 2.91 16.69 -38.32
#